data_AF-A0A9W4XCQ8-F1
#
_entry.id   AF-A0A9W4XCQ8-F1
#
_cell.length_a   1.000
_cell.length_b   1.000
_cell.length_c   1.000
_cell.angle_alpha   90.00
_cell.angle_beta   90.00
_cell.angle_gamma   90.00
#
_symmetry.space_group_name_H-M   'P 1'
#
loop_
_entity.id
_entity.type
_entity.pdbx_description
1 polymer ?
#
loop_
_entity_poly.entity_id
_entity_poly.type
_entity_poly.pdbx_seq_one_letter_code
_entity_poly.pdbx_strand_id
1 'polypeptide(L)'
;MSLPSSFQAGEVSTPKASTTLAVRSLSALGPNEVGIKIAATAINPVDRKMRDYDAFLKQYPAILGSDAAGVIAAIGSDVKNFQVGDRVFFQGIIGIFESSTFQQYCKMPSELVAKTPKNITDEEAAGVSLASIAVVTAFYSKDGHGMTPPWEQGGRTAGQGKSIVIIGGASSVGQYAIQMARLSGYERIITNASTNNHEFLKNKIGAHIVLDRSDSTPEAVAAALGDVPLDFVFDAISVPPTQKLGVQILQKANVSSSQKHLVTVHVVEPDAPSPEAVELGKSQEPRVEIRQILGIGSSPALRPLSEPFAKAIGGEDGYIARGLFTPNRPHVVAGGLAALEEALDLNKKGVSGKKIVIHPFDARIRDTTPATVTILYPRKEGWNFDLDYYLSKHLPLSVKHWKPQGLKSYRVTKFADDHPYTYGCAMNWENIDAFNRASQQESGKEVLGDIPNFTSEQPVLMAGEVVGSG
;
A
#
# COMPACT_ATOMS: atom_id res chain seq x y z
N MET A 1 -2.61 19.39 22.38
CA MET A 1 -1.68 19.73 21.26
C MET A 1 -2.37 20.77 20.39
N SER A 2 -1.64 21.50 19.56
CA SER A 2 -2.20 22.42 18.55
C SER A 2 -1.63 22.04 17.18
N LEU A 3 -2.33 22.36 16.10
CA LEU A 3 -1.79 22.16 14.74
C LEU A 3 -0.57 23.08 14.52
N PRO A 4 0.53 22.58 13.93
CA PRO A 4 1.66 23.43 13.60
C PRO A 4 1.34 24.29 12.36
N SER A 5 2.08 25.39 12.18
CA SER A 5 1.98 26.23 10.98
C SER A 5 2.47 25.52 9.72
N SER A 6 3.39 24.56 9.86
CA SER A 6 3.84 23.68 8.78
C SER A 6 4.35 22.33 9.27
N PHE A 7 4.43 21.36 8.37
CA PHE A 7 4.86 19.97 8.64
C PHE A 7 5.36 19.28 7.36
N GLN A 8 5.96 18.09 7.50
CA GLN A 8 6.46 17.31 6.37
C GLN A 8 5.36 16.46 5.73
N ALA A 9 5.41 16.34 4.41
CA ALA A 9 4.55 15.50 3.58
C ALA A 9 5.35 14.81 2.47
N GLY A 10 4.87 13.65 2.02
CA GLY A 10 5.30 13.02 0.79
C GLY A 10 4.52 13.58 -0.40
N GLU A 11 5.20 14.34 -1.25
CA GLU A 11 4.63 15.07 -2.38
C GLU A 11 4.98 14.42 -3.71
N VAL A 12 3.98 14.30 -4.58
CA VAL A 12 4.15 14.07 -6.01
C VAL A 12 4.01 15.41 -6.73
N SER A 13 5.10 15.92 -7.29
CA SER A 13 5.15 17.30 -7.82
C SER A 13 4.50 17.46 -9.18
N THR A 14 4.56 16.44 -10.03
CA THR A 14 3.99 16.40 -11.39
C THR A 14 3.43 15.00 -11.69
N PRO A 15 2.58 14.83 -12.74
CA PRO A 15 2.07 13.53 -13.12
C PRO A 15 3.15 12.46 -13.19
N LYS A 16 2.93 11.34 -12.49
CA LYS A 16 3.81 10.16 -12.43
C LYS A 16 5.19 10.39 -11.83
N ALA A 17 5.46 11.53 -11.19
CA ALA A 17 6.70 11.74 -10.46
C ALA A 17 6.78 10.83 -9.21
N SER A 18 8.01 10.48 -8.80
CA SER A 18 8.24 9.86 -7.49
C SER A 18 7.92 10.82 -6.35
N THR A 19 7.57 10.24 -5.21
CA THR A 19 7.28 10.98 -3.99
C THR A 19 8.57 11.58 -3.43
N THR A 20 8.56 12.88 -3.12
CA THR A 20 9.66 13.57 -2.45
C THR A 20 9.15 14.28 -1.19
N LEU A 21 10.03 14.59 -0.24
CA LEU A 21 9.64 15.32 0.96
C LEU A 21 9.39 16.79 0.63
N ALA A 22 8.26 17.31 1.07
CA ALA A 22 7.91 18.72 0.97
C ALA A 22 7.35 19.24 2.29
N VAL A 23 7.47 20.56 2.49
CA VAL A 23 6.81 21.26 3.59
C VAL A 23 5.39 21.64 3.15
N ARG A 24 4.42 21.38 4.02
CA ARG A 24 3.00 21.69 3.84
C ARG A 24 2.42 22.37 5.07
N SER A 25 1.25 22.97 4.91
CA SER A 25 0.43 23.54 5.97
C SER A 25 -1.02 23.09 5.79
N LEU A 26 -1.86 23.28 6.81
CA LEU A 26 -3.31 23.12 6.71
C LEU A 26 -3.97 24.50 6.73
N SER A 27 -5.09 24.62 6.03
CA SER A 27 -6.05 25.70 6.25
C SER A 27 -6.65 25.60 7.66
N ALA A 28 -7.34 26.67 8.08
CA ALA A 28 -8.10 26.64 9.32
C ALA A 28 -9.15 25.53 9.27
N LEU A 29 -9.37 24.86 10.40
CA LEU A 29 -10.39 23.82 10.50
C LEU A 29 -11.78 24.43 10.31
N GLY A 30 -12.60 23.76 9.51
CA GLY A 30 -14.04 23.98 9.46
C GLY A 30 -14.72 23.55 10.78
N PRO A 31 -15.97 23.98 11.01
CA PRO A 31 -16.69 23.72 12.27
C PRO A 31 -16.82 22.24 12.63
N ASN A 32 -16.99 21.35 11.63
CA ASN A 32 -17.17 19.91 11.80
C ASN A 32 -15.88 19.10 11.50
N GLU A 33 -14.74 19.76 11.36
CA GLU A 33 -13.47 19.10 11.06
C GLU A 33 -12.64 18.82 12.32
N VAL A 34 -11.83 17.77 12.28
CA VAL A 34 -10.78 17.51 13.26
C VAL A 34 -9.42 17.57 12.58
N GLY A 35 -8.44 18.16 13.25
CA GLY A 35 -7.04 18.12 12.87
C GLY A 35 -6.34 16.96 13.57
N ILE A 36 -5.64 16.12 12.82
CA ILE A 36 -5.08 14.86 13.33
C ILE A 36 -3.56 14.86 13.12
N LYS A 37 -2.82 14.53 14.17
CA LYS A 37 -1.39 14.17 14.10
C LYS A 37 -1.30 12.70 13.73
N ILE A 38 -0.81 12.38 12.54
CA ILE A 38 -0.76 11.00 12.05
C ILE A 38 0.37 10.25 12.75
N ALA A 39 0.03 9.17 13.46
CA ALA A 39 1.00 8.28 14.10
C ALA A 39 1.48 7.20 13.13
N ALA A 40 0.55 6.64 12.35
CA ALA A 40 0.81 5.60 11.36
C ALA A 40 -0.04 5.82 10.12
N THR A 41 0.53 5.59 8.93
CA THR A 41 -0.22 5.57 7.66
C THR A 41 0.06 4.26 6.93
N ALA A 42 -0.99 3.67 6.36
CA ALA A 42 -0.91 2.38 5.70
C ALA A 42 -0.89 2.54 4.17
N ILE A 43 -0.10 1.69 3.51
CA ILE A 43 0.04 1.70 2.05
C ILE A 43 -1.00 0.78 1.43
N ASN A 44 -1.66 1.28 0.39
CA ASN A 44 -2.67 0.58 -0.39
C ASN A 44 -2.28 0.48 -1.87
N PRO A 45 -2.78 -0.53 -2.59
CA PRO A 45 -2.56 -0.63 -4.04
C PRO A 45 -3.03 0.62 -4.81
N VAL A 46 -4.08 1.30 -4.34
CA VAL A 46 -4.58 2.54 -4.98
C VAL A 46 -3.56 3.66 -4.91
N ASP A 47 -2.76 3.77 -3.84
CA ASP A 47 -1.84 4.89 -3.65
C ASP A 47 -0.77 4.89 -4.74
N ARG A 48 -0.16 3.73 -5.03
CA ARG A 48 0.76 3.61 -6.17
C ARG A 48 0.05 3.82 -7.50
N LYS A 49 -1.18 3.29 -7.67
CA LYS A 49 -1.92 3.41 -8.93
C LYS A 49 -2.25 4.86 -9.26
N MET A 50 -2.55 5.69 -8.25
CA MET A 50 -2.73 7.13 -8.43
C MET A 50 -1.47 7.78 -9.01
N ARG A 51 -0.29 7.44 -8.48
CA ARG A 51 1.01 7.92 -8.98
C ARG A 51 1.29 7.39 -10.39
N ASP A 52 1.35 6.07 -10.56
CA ASP A 52 1.88 5.44 -11.78
C ASP A 52 0.95 5.62 -13.00
N TYR A 53 -0.36 5.72 -12.78
CA TYR A 53 -1.37 5.86 -13.84
C TYR A 53 -2.01 7.26 -13.91
N ASP A 54 -1.59 8.20 -13.05
CA ASP A 54 -2.23 9.53 -12.93
C ASP A 54 -3.75 9.44 -12.69
N ALA A 55 -4.15 8.47 -11.89
CA ALA A 55 -5.55 8.18 -11.62
C ALA A 55 -6.06 8.94 -10.39
N PHE A 56 -7.29 9.44 -10.44
CA PHE A 56 -7.96 10.17 -9.36
C PHE A 56 -7.32 11.50 -8.93
N LEU A 57 -6.21 11.91 -9.55
CA LEU A 57 -5.53 13.17 -9.27
C LEU A 57 -6.03 14.26 -10.22
N LYS A 58 -6.39 15.42 -9.65
CA LYS A 58 -6.91 16.57 -10.41
C LYS A 58 -5.99 17.77 -10.40
N GLN A 59 -5.07 17.83 -9.43
CA GLN A 59 -4.22 18.97 -9.18
C GLN A 59 -2.86 18.48 -8.68
N TYR A 60 -1.82 19.21 -9.08
CA TYR A 60 -0.44 19.01 -8.65
C TYR A 60 0.09 20.33 -8.09
N PRO A 61 1.00 20.30 -7.10
CA PRO A 61 1.53 19.11 -6.43
C PRO A 61 0.49 18.36 -5.57
N ALA A 62 0.55 17.03 -5.56
CA ALA A 62 -0.41 16.15 -4.88
C ALA A 62 0.21 15.46 -3.65
N ILE A 63 -0.62 15.20 -2.63
CA ILE A 63 -0.28 14.31 -1.51
C ILE A 63 -1.15 13.05 -1.64
N LEU A 64 -0.53 11.88 -1.57
CA LEU A 64 -1.21 10.58 -1.68
C LEU A 64 -1.52 9.98 -0.30
N GLY A 65 -1.95 8.72 -0.30
CA GLY A 65 -2.23 7.95 0.91
C GLY A 65 -3.68 8.05 1.33
N SER A 66 -4.27 6.89 1.61
CA SER A 66 -5.71 6.76 1.84
C SER A 66 -6.10 6.23 3.23
N ASP A 67 -5.13 5.90 4.08
CA ASP A 67 -5.36 5.19 5.36
C ASP A 67 -4.41 5.71 6.45
N ALA A 68 -4.94 6.07 7.61
CA ALA A 68 -4.12 6.47 8.75
C ALA A 68 -4.79 6.23 10.11
N ALA A 69 -3.94 6.18 11.12
CA ALA A 69 -4.30 6.34 12.52
C ALA A 69 -3.41 7.40 13.17
N GLY A 70 -3.94 8.04 14.21
CA GLY A 70 -3.25 9.13 14.88
C GLY A 70 -4.00 9.68 16.07
N VAL A 71 -3.62 10.87 16.49
CA VAL A 71 -4.17 11.55 17.66
C VAL A 71 -4.78 12.88 17.26
N ILE A 72 -5.98 13.17 17.75
CA ILE A 72 -6.62 14.47 17.52
C ILE A 72 -5.78 15.58 18.14
N ALA A 73 -5.31 16.49 17.29
CA ALA A 73 -4.51 17.65 17.65
C ALA A 73 -5.35 18.91 17.79
N ALA A 74 -6.48 19.03 17.08
CA ALA A 74 -7.40 20.15 17.17
C ALA A 74 -8.81 19.74 16.72
N ILE A 75 -9.82 20.48 17.15
CA ILE A 75 -11.23 20.24 16.79
C ILE A 75 -11.90 21.55 16.35
N GLY A 76 -12.81 21.47 15.38
CA GLY A 76 -13.71 22.56 15.01
C GLY A 76 -14.75 22.83 16.10
N SER A 77 -15.43 23.98 16.01
CA SER A 77 -16.39 24.47 17.02
C SER A 77 -17.59 23.55 17.25
N ASP A 78 -17.98 22.80 16.22
CA ASP A 78 -19.22 22.04 16.19
C ASP A 78 -18.97 20.55 16.45
N VAL A 79 -17.71 20.12 16.53
CA VAL A 79 -17.32 18.75 16.89
C VAL A 79 -17.66 18.48 18.37
N LYS A 80 -18.52 17.48 18.62
CA LYS A 80 -18.97 17.09 19.98
C LYS A 80 -18.51 15.71 20.44
N ASN A 81 -18.24 14.80 19.50
CA ASN A 81 -17.98 13.38 19.81
C ASN A 81 -16.49 13.06 20.05
N PHE A 82 -15.64 14.07 19.93
CA PHE A 82 -14.19 13.96 20.00
C PHE A 82 -13.59 15.07 20.84
N GLN A 83 -12.41 14.79 21.40
CA GLN A 83 -11.59 15.75 22.12
C GLN A 83 -10.13 15.63 21.68
N VAL A 84 -9.36 16.70 21.90
CA VAL A 84 -7.90 16.67 21.69
C VAL A 84 -7.29 15.58 22.55
N GLY A 85 -6.44 14.75 21.96
CA GLY A 85 -5.82 13.59 22.61
C GLY A 85 -6.51 12.25 22.34
N ASP A 86 -7.73 12.25 21.78
CA ASP A 86 -8.36 10.99 21.37
C ASP A 86 -7.52 10.33 20.25
N ARG A 87 -7.28 9.02 20.38
CA ARG A 87 -6.70 8.20 19.30
C ARG A 87 -7.79 7.84 18.30
N VAL A 88 -7.48 7.95 17.02
CA VAL A 88 -8.43 7.75 15.92
C VAL A 88 -7.81 7.06 14.72
N PHE A 89 -8.64 6.43 13.89
CA PHE A 89 -8.28 5.91 12.57
C PHE A 89 -9.37 6.22 11.54
N PHE A 90 -8.97 6.35 10.27
CA PHE A 90 -9.84 6.86 9.22
C PHE A 90 -9.32 6.53 7.82
N GLN A 91 -10.23 6.58 6.84
CA GLN A 91 -9.90 6.63 5.43
C GLN A 91 -9.73 8.09 5.00
N GLY A 92 -8.58 8.45 4.44
CA GLY A 92 -8.35 9.78 3.87
C GLY A 92 -9.26 10.06 2.66
N ILE A 93 -9.40 11.34 2.30
CA ILE A 93 -10.19 11.75 1.12
C ILE A 93 -9.27 11.80 -0.10
N ILE A 94 -9.35 10.77 -0.93
CA ILE A 94 -8.54 10.62 -2.15
C ILE A 94 -8.63 11.88 -3.02
N GLY A 95 -7.47 12.42 -3.40
CA GLY A 95 -7.35 13.59 -4.27
C GLY A 95 -7.49 14.94 -3.56
N ILE A 96 -7.69 14.95 -2.23
CA ILE A 96 -7.75 16.17 -1.42
C ILE A 96 -6.55 16.22 -0.50
N PHE A 97 -5.58 17.08 -0.82
CA PHE A 97 -4.28 17.10 -0.12
C PHE A 97 -4.43 17.21 1.40
N GLU A 98 -5.33 18.06 1.90
CA GLU A 98 -5.49 18.30 3.35
C GLU A 98 -6.03 17.09 4.10
N SER A 99 -6.61 16.12 3.37
CA SER A 99 -7.23 14.91 3.90
C SER A 99 -6.55 13.62 3.43
N SER A 100 -5.44 13.73 2.70
CA SER A 100 -4.53 12.63 2.35
C SER A 100 -3.68 12.23 3.56
N THR A 101 -3.01 11.08 3.52
CA THR A 101 -2.38 10.48 4.73
C THR A 101 -0.87 10.29 4.68
N PHE A 102 -0.22 10.47 3.53
CA PHE A 102 1.24 10.47 3.43
C PHE A 102 1.83 11.82 3.86
N GLN A 103 1.50 12.23 5.09
CA GLN A 103 1.93 13.48 5.72
C GLN A 103 1.85 13.37 7.24
N GLN A 104 2.44 14.33 7.94
CA GLN A 104 2.49 14.34 9.40
C GLN A 104 1.19 14.81 10.07
N TYR A 105 0.44 15.70 9.41
CA TYR A 105 -0.85 16.19 9.89
C TYR A 105 -1.85 16.27 8.74
N CYS A 106 -3.12 16.03 9.03
CA CYS A 106 -4.22 16.21 8.09
C CYS A 106 -5.46 16.74 8.81
N LYS A 107 -6.50 17.05 8.05
CA LYS A 107 -7.85 17.32 8.56
C LYS A 107 -8.88 16.40 7.93
N MET A 108 -9.89 16.05 8.72
CA MET A 108 -10.97 15.17 8.31
C MET A 108 -12.32 15.68 8.83
N PRO A 109 -13.42 15.53 8.08
CA PRO A 109 -14.77 15.63 8.63
C PRO A 109 -14.93 14.63 9.78
N SER A 110 -15.40 15.10 10.94
CA SER A 110 -15.40 14.29 12.16
C SER A 110 -16.24 13.02 12.06
N GLU A 111 -17.25 12.98 11.18
CA GLU A 111 -18.11 11.80 11.01
C GLU A 111 -17.47 10.66 10.21
N LEU A 112 -16.33 10.92 9.52
CA LEU A 112 -15.55 9.89 8.82
C LEU A 112 -14.45 9.27 9.68
N VAL A 113 -14.39 9.66 10.95
CA VAL A 113 -13.30 9.28 11.86
C VAL A 113 -13.84 8.28 12.88
N ALA A 114 -13.10 7.20 13.11
CA ALA A 114 -13.40 6.19 14.13
C ALA A 114 -12.43 6.33 15.30
N LYS A 115 -12.88 6.09 16.54
CA LYS A 115 -11.98 6.05 17.71
C LYS A 115 -11.15 4.77 17.71
N THR A 116 -9.85 4.86 17.96
CA THR A 116 -8.99 3.69 18.14
C THR A 116 -9.19 3.13 19.54
N PRO A 117 -9.63 1.86 19.70
CA PRO A 117 -9.76 1.27 21.02
C PRO A 117 -8.41 0.96 21.66
N LYS A 118 -8.38 0.88 22.98
CA LYS A 118 -7.14 0.69 23.76
C LYS A 118 -6.40 -0.61 23.49
N ASN A 119 -7.10 -1.64 23.00
CA ASN A 119 -6.58 -2.98 22.80
C ASN A 119 -5.80 -3.18 21.48
N ILE A 120 -5.68 -2.15 20.64
CA ILE A 120 -4.90 -2.20 19.39
C ILE A 120 -3.92 -1.04 19.27
N THR A 121 -2.86 -1.24 18.49
CA THR A 121 -1.86 -0.22 18.19
C THR A 121 -2.32 0.71 17.06
N ASP A 122 -1.62 1.83 16.86
CA ASP A 122 -1.94 2.75 15.75
C ASP A 122 -1.57 2.14 14.39
N GLU A 123 -0.55 1.27 14.33
CA GLU A 123 -0.18 0.52 13.14
C GLU A 123 -1.26 -0.48 12.71
N GLU A 124 -1.87 -1.17 13.67
CA GLU A 124 -3.03 -2.04 13.44
C GLU A 124 -4.23 -1.21 12.97
N ALA A 125 -4.52 -0.09 13.65
CA ALA A 125 -5.65 0.78 13.34
C ALA A 125 -5.55 1.43 11.96
N ALA A 126 -4.34 1.87 11.56
CA ALA A 126 -4.10 2.51 10.27
C ALA A 126 -4.43 1.61 9.08
N GLY A 127 -4.40 0.28 9.26
CA GLY A 127 -4.68 -0.68 8.20
C GLY A 127 -6.16 -0.99 7.96
N VAL A 128 -7.09 -0.39 8.71
CA VAL A 128 -8.49 -0.83 8.76
C VAL A 128 -9.37 -0.19 7.70
N SER A 129 -9.32 1.12 7.53
CA SER A 129 -10.42 1.88 6.95
C SER A 129 -10.68 1.62 5.46
N LEU A 130 -9.73 1.85 4.55
CA LEU A 130 -9.96 1.73 3.09
C LEU A 130 -10.46 0.33 2.73
N ALA A 131 -9.78 -0.70 3.24
CA ALA A 131 -10.11 -2.08 2.89
C ALA A 131 -11.45 -2.52 3.48
N SER A 132 -11.80 -2.08 4.69
CA SER A 132 -13.11 -2.39 5.27
C SER A 132 -14.23 -1.59 4.61
N ILE A 133 -14.01 -0.34 4.20
CA ILE A 133 -14.98 0.45 3.42
C ILE A 133 -15.24 -0.20 2.06
N ALA A 134 -14.22 -0.75 1.39
CA ALA A 134 -14.44 -1.52 0.16
C ALA A 134 -15.41 -2.70 0.38
N VAL A 135 -15.27 -3.41 1.49
CA VAL A 135 -16.20 -4.50 1.87
C VAL A 135 -17.58 -3.96 2.23
N VAL A 136 -17.67 -2.87 2.99
CA VAL A 136 -18.94 -2.22 3.34
C VAL A 136 -19.71 -1.83 2.08
N THR A 137 -19.03 -1.24 1.10
CA THR A 137 -19.63 -0.92 -0.20
C THR A 137 -20.05 -2.20 -0.93
N ALA A 138 -19.18 -3.21 -0.98
CA ALA A 138 -19.48 -4.47 -1.67
C ALA A 138 -20.69 -5.20 -1.10
N PHE A 139 -20.81 -5.28 0.22
CA PHE A 139 -21.82 -6.11 0.88
C PHE A 139 -23.14 -5.35 1.08
N TYR A 140 -23.07 -4.07 1.41
CA TYR A 140 -24.22 -3.33 1.94
C TYR A 140 -24.71 -2.19 1.03
N SER A 141 -23.92 -1.73 0.05
CA SER A 141 -24.43 -0.78 -0.96
C SER A 141 -25.36 -1.48 -1.94
N LYS A 142 -26.33 -0.75 -2.47
CA LYS A 142 -27.21 -1.20 -3.56
C LYS A 142 -26.46 -1.47 -4.87
N ASP A 143 -25.35 -0.78 -5.09
CA ASP A 143 -24.46 -1.02 -6.25
C ASP A 143 -23.61 -2.29 -6.08
N GLY A 144 -23.49 -2.78 -4.85
CA GLY A 144 -22.89 -4.06 -4.51
C GLY A 144 -23.94 -5.17 -4.43
N HIS A 145 -23.94 -5.89 -3.30
CA HIS A 145 -24.92 -6.93 -3.01
C HIS A 145 -26.20 -6.40 -2.36
N GLY A 146 -26.11 -5.35 -1.52
CA GLY A 146 -27.26 -4.67 -0.94
C GLY A 146 -27.90 -5.35 0.28
N MET A 147 -27.10 -6.03 1.10
CA MET A 147 -27.57 -6.62 2.37
C MET A 147 -27.83 -5.55 3.43
N THR A 148 -28.65 -5.89 4.42
CA THR A 148 -28.75 -5.11 5.66
C THR A 148 -27.42 -5.20 6.45
N PRO A 149 -26.79 -4.06 6.79
CA PRO A 149 -25.54 -4.05 7.55
C PRO A 149 -25.67 -4.58 8.98
N PRO A 150 -24.63 -5.20 9.57
CA PRO A 150 -24.69 -5.83 10.89
C PRO A 150 -24.90 -4.84 12.05
N TRP A 151 -24.71 -3.54 11.83
CA TRP A 151 -25.03 -2.48 12.80
C TRP A 151 -26.50 -2.03 12.75
N GLU A 152 -27.29 -2.55 11.80
CA GLU A 152 -28.72 -2.29 11.69
C GLU A 152 -29.55 -3.48 12.16
N GLN A 153 -30.83 -3.24 12.47
CA GLN A 153 -31.75 -4.27 12.92
C GLN A 153 -31.88 -5.38 11.86
N GLY A 154 -31.67 -6.64 12.28
CA GLY A 154 -31.73 -7.80 11.39
C GLY A 154 -30.47 -8.04 10.54
N GLY A 155 -29.52 -7.11 10.50
CA GLY A 155 -28.31 -7.26 9.68
C GLY A 155 -27.34 -8.34 10.14
N ARG A 156 -27.35 -8.69 11.44
CA ARG A 156 -26.53 -9.79 11.99
C ARG A 156 -27.00 -11.19 11.57
N THR A 157 -28.18 -11.30 10.96
CA THR A 157 -28.77 -12.54 10.45
C THR A 157 -29.01 -12.49 8.94
N ALA A 158 -28.51 -11.47 8.25
CA ALA A 158 -28.76 -11.27 6.82
C ALA A 158 -28.23 -12.40 5.92
N GLY A 159 -27.17 -13.11 6.38
CA GLY A 159 -26.59 -14.28 5.70
C GLY A 159 -27.07 -15.63 6.24
N GLN A 160 -28.02 -15.67 7.17
CA GLN A 160 -28.46 -16.91 7.82
C GLN A 160 -29.00 -17.92 6.79
N GLY A 161 -28.61 -19.19 6.90
CA GLY A 161 -29.03 -20.25 5.97
C GLY A 161 -28.33 -20.20 4.59
N LYS A 162 -27.38 -19.29 4.40
CA LYS A 162 -26.68 -19.10 3.13
C LYS A 162 -25.18 -19.24 3.28
N SER A 163 -24.52 -19.41 2.14
CA SER A 163 -23.08 -19.44 2.00
C SER A 163 -22.57 -18.25 1.19
N ILE A 164 -21.31 -17.89 1.39
CA ILE A 164 -20.60 -16.87 0.61
C ILE A 164 -19.22 -17.39 0.21
N VAL A 165 -18.80 -17.06 -1.02
CA VAL A 165 -17.45 -17.32 -1.50
C VAL A 165 -16.69 -16.00 -1.62
N ILE A 166 -15.51 -15.93 -1.00
CA ILE A 166 -14.63 -14.78 -1.02
C ILE A 166 -13.32 -15.19 -1.69
N ILE A 167 -13.07 -14.70 -2.91
CA ILE A 167 -11.82 -14.97 -3.62
C ILE A 167 -10.73 -14.03 -3.08
N GLY A 168 -9.57 -14.58 -2.71
CA GLY A 168 -8.42 -13.83 -2.23
C GLY A 168 -8.43 -13.53 -0.72
N GLY A 169 -8.78 -14.51 0.11
CA GLY A 169 -9.01 -14.34 1.55
C GLY A 169 -7.82 -13.81 2.35
N ALA A 170 -6.58 -14.01 1.87
CA ALA A 170 -5.38 -13.52 2.54
C ALA A 170 -5.11 -12.02 2.32
N SER A 171 -5.76 -11.38 1.35
CA SER A 171 -5.65 -9.92 1.13
C SER A 171 -6.30 -9.15 2.29
N SER A 172 -5.95 -7.87 2.46
CA SER A 172 -6.61 -7.01 3.47
C SER A 172 -8.13 -6.98 3.30
N VAL A 173 -8.59 -6.78 2.07
CA VAL A 173 -10.02 -6.76 1.71
C VAL A 173 -10.67 -8.12 1.97
N GLY A 174 -10.02 -9.22 1.57
CA GLY A 174 -10.52 -10.59 1.80
C GLY A 174 -10.65 -10.94 3.28
N GLN A 175 -9.65 -10.59 4.10
CA GLN A 175 -9.70 -10.82 5.55
C GLN A 175 -10.86 -10.06 6.21
N TYR A 176 -11.11 -8.81 5.80
CA TYR A 176 -12.23 -8.04 6.32
C TYR A 176 -13.58 -8.51 5.78
N ALA A 177 -13.64 -9.00 4.53
CA ALA A 177 -14.84 -9.60 3.95
C ALA A 177 -15.28 -10.86 4.70
N ILE A 178 -14.34 -11.72 5.09
CA ILE A 178 -14.63 -12.93 5.88
C ILE A 178 -15.25 -12.51 7.23
N GLN A 179 -14.69 -11.50 7.89
CA GLN A 179 -15.17 -11.03 9.19
C GLN A 179 -16.53 -10.33 9.08
N MET A 180 -16.78 -9.56 8.03
CA MET A 180 -18.09 -8.99 7.76
C MET A 180 -19.14 -10.06 7.45
N ALA A 181 -18.76 -11.11 6.71
CA ALA A 181 -19.64 -12.25 6.50
C ALA A 181 -19.98 -12.98 7.82
N ARG A 182 -19.00 -13.12 8.73
CA ARG A 182 -19.26 -13.65 10.09
C ARG A 182 -20.21 -12.74 10.87
N LEU A 183 -20.01 -11.43 10.83
CA LEU A 183 -20.87 -10.45 11.50
C LEU A 183 -22.31 -10.45 10.96
N SER A 184 -22.48 -10.71 9.66
CA SER A 184 -23.78 -10.84 8.98
C SER A 184 -24.43 -12.22 9.14
N GLY A 185 -23.79 -13.16 9.83
CA GLY A 185 -24.39 -14.44 10.20
C GLY A 185 -24.40 -15.50 9.09
N TYR A 186 -23.48 -15.45 8.13
CA TYR A 186 -23.36 -16.49 7.10
C TYR A 186 -23.07 -17.87 7.71
N GLU A 187 -23.84 -18.86 7.28
CA GLU A 187 -23.70 -20.25 7.74
C GLU A 187 -22.41 -20.89 7.22
N ARG A 188 -22.00 -20.53 5.99
CA ARG A 188 -20.79 -21.06 5.38
C ARG A 188 -20.02 -19.96 4.64
N ILE A 189 -18.72 -19.90 4.90
CA ILE A 189 -17.82 -18.88 4.37
C ILE A 189 -16.63 -19.61 3.79
N ILE A 190 -16.54 -19.60 2.47
CA ILE A 190 -15.49 -20.28 1.71
C ILE A 190 -14.57 -19.22 1.16
N THR A 191 -13.27 -19.45 1.22
CA THR A 191 -12.29 -18.58 0.60
C THR A 191 -11.15 -19.37 0.00
N ASN A 192 -10.31 -18.71 -0.78
CA ASN A 192 -9.06 -19.29 -1.25
C ASN A 192 -7.86 -18.39 -0.90
N ALA A 193 -6.73 -19.05 -0.65
CA ALA A 193 -5.45 -18.41 -0.36
C ALA A 193 -4.32 -19.41 -0.53
N SER A 194 -3.07 -18.93 -0.57
CA SER A 194 -1.90 -19.80 -0.40
C SER A 194 -1.95 -20.53 0.94
N THR A 195 -1.50 -21.78 0.96
CA THR A 195 -1.50 -22.71 2.12
C THR A 195 -0.98 -22.10 3.41
N ASN A 196 0.10 -21.31 3.35
CA ASN A 196 0.68 -20.62 4.52
C ASN A 196 -0.28 -19.67 5.26
N ASN A 197 -1.41 -19.29 4.66
CA ASN A 197 -2.43 -18.44 5.29
C ASN A 197 -3.64 -19.23 5.82
N HIS A 198 -3.77 -20.53 5.55
CA HIS A 198 -4.99 -21.30 5.79
C HIS A 198 -5.38 -21.35 7.26
N GLU A 199 -4.45 -21.73 8.14
CA GLU A 199 -4.73 -21.82 9.58
C GLU A 199 -5.10 -20.47 10.17
N PHE A 200 -4.42 -19.39 9.74
CA PHE A 200 -4.74 -18.05 10.18
C PHE A 200 -6.15 -17.63 9.74
N LEU A 201 -6.51 -17.89 8.48
CA LEU A 201 -7.83 -17.55 7.94
C LEU A 201 -8.95 -18.33 8.64
N LYS A 202 -8.73 -19.60 8.97
CA LYS A 202 -9.71 -20.42 9.71
C LYS A 202 -9.82 -19.99 11.17
N ASN A 203 -8.70 -19.97 11.88
CA ASN A 203 -8.69 -19.90 13.34
C ASN A 203 -8.74 -18.48 13.89
N LYS A 204 -8.30 -17.47 13.13
CA LYS A 204 -8.25 -16.08 13.59
C LYS A 204 -9.22 -15.17 12.83
N ILE A 205 -9.38 -15.37 11.53
CA ILE A 205 -10.25 -14.51 10.70
C ILE A 205 -11.69 -15.07 10.61
N GLY A 206 -11.87 -16.39 10.68
CA GLY A 206 -13.19 -17.04 10.75
C GLY A 206 -13.72 -17.59 9.42
N ALA A 207 -12.85 -17.91 8.46
CA ALA A 207 -13.27 -18.67 7.28
C ALA A 207 -13.61 -20.11 7.71
N HIS A 208 -14.71 -20.66 7.20
CA HIS A 208 -15.09 -22.05 7.50
C HIS A 208 -14.26 -23.03 6.67
N ILE A 209 -14.06 -22.69 5.38
CA ILE A 209 -13.29 -23.50 4.44
C ILE A 209 -12.31 -22.59 3.70
N VAL A 210 -11.07 -23.04 3.60
CA VAL A 210 -10.02 -22.36 2.83
C VAL A 210 -9.46 -23.36 1.84
N LEU A 211 -9.57 -23.04 0.56
CA LEU A 211 -9.00 -23.83 -0.54
C LEU A 211 -7.62 -23.27 -0.90
N ASP A 212 -6.72 -24.13 -1.38
CA ASP A 212 -5.51 -23.63 -2.04
C ASP A 212 -5.92 -22.89 -3.31
N ARG A 213 -5.37 -21.69 -3.50
CA ARG A 213 -5.67 -20.86 -4.66
C ARG A 213 -5.27 -21.53 -5.99
N SER A 214 -4.27 -22.41 -5.99
CA SER A 214 -3.87 -23.16 -7.21
C SER A 214 -4.93 -24.20 -7.61
N ASP A 215 -5.70 -24.69 -6.65
CA ASP A 215 -6.61 -25.82 -6.79
C ASP A 215 -8.08 -25.39 -6.61
N SER A 216 -8.33 -24.08 -6.58
CA SER A 216 -9.66 -23.49 -6.37
C SER A 216 -10.50 -23.50 -7.65
N THR A 217 -10.80 -24.69 -8.16
CA THR A 217 -11.67 -24.84 -9.34
C THR A 217 -13.15 -24.62 -8.97
N PRO A 218 -14.04 -24.32 -9.95
CA PRO A 218 -15.48 -24.26 -9.70
C PRO A 218 -16.03 -25.55 -9.08
N GLU A 219 -15.48 -26.72 -9.45
CA GLU A 219 -15.81 -28.03 -8.87
C GLU A 219 -15.46 -28.09 -7.38
N ALA A 220 -14.24 -27.69 -7.02
CA ALA A 220 -13.76 -27.72 -5.64
C ALA A 220 -14.58 -26.77 -4.76
N VAL A 221 -14.92 -25.58 -5.27
CA VAL A 221 -15.78 -24.63 -4.57
C VAL A 221 -17.20 -25.17 -4.43
N ALA A 222 -17.78 -25.76 -5.48
CA ALA A 222 -19.11 -26.38 -5.42
C ALA A 222 -19.16 -27.51 -4.37
N ALA A 223 -18.13 -28.36 -4.31
CA ALA A 223 -18.02 -29.39 -3.28
C ALA A 223 -17.91 -28.78 -1.87
N ALA A 224 -17.18 -27.68 -1.72
CA ALA A 224 -17.06 -26.97 -0.45
C ALA A 224 -18.38 -26.28 0.00
N LEU A 225 -19.23 -25.86 -0.95
CA LEU A 225 -20.55 -25.29 -0.64
C LEU A 225 -21.48 -26.34 -0.01
N GLY A 226 -21.44 -27.58 -0.50
CA GLY A 226 -22.37 -28.64 -0.10
C GLY A 226 -23.82 -28.23 -0.39
N ASP A 227 -24.73 -28.50 0.54
CA ASP A 227 -26.16 -28.21 0.36
C ASP A 227 -26.57 -26.78 0.74
N VAL A 228 -25.65 -25.97 1.27
CA VAL A 228 -25.97 -24.59 1.68
C VAL A 228 -25.95 -23.69 0.44
N PRO A 229 -27.06 -23.02 0.09
CA PRO A 229 -27.14 -22.23 -1.13
C PRO A 229 -26.18 -21.05 -1.09
N LEU A 230 -25.59 -20.71 -2.24
CA LEU A 230 -24.67 -19.60 -2.41
C LEU A 230 -25.43 -18.29 -2.56
N ASP A 231 -25.09 -17.28 -1.77
CA ASP A 231 -25.71 -15.96 -1.87
C ASP A 231 -25.12 -15.16 -3.02
N PHE A 232 -23.81 -14.92 -2.97
CA PHE A 232 -23.03 -14.29 -4.03
C PHE A 232 -21.54 -14.64 -3.90
N VAL A 233 -20.76 -14.24 -4.90
CA VAL A 233 -19.29 -14.32 -4.87
C VAL A 233 -18.72 -12.92 -4.75
N PHE A 234 -17.76 -12.74 -3.84
CA PHE A 234 -16.98 -11.51 -3.73
C PHE A 234 -15.52 -11.78 -4.14
N ASP A 235 -15.02 -11.03 -5.11
CA ASP A 235 -13.64 -11.11 -5.57
C ASP A 235 -12.82 -9.92 -5.07
N ALA A 236 -11.96 -10.17 -4.08
CA ALA A 236 -11.08 -9.17 -3.48
C ALA A 236 -9.79 -8.92 -4.28
N ILE A 237 -9.54 -9.68 -5.35
CA ILE A 237 -8.34 -9.57 -6.20
C ILE A 237 -8.68 -8.85 -7.52
N SER A 238 -9.81 -9.22 -8.12
CA SER A 238 -10.43 -8.52 -9.25
C SER A 238 -9.58 -8.47 -10.53
N VAL A 239 -8.79 -9.52 -10.78
CA VAL A 239 -8.04 -9.72 -12.02
C VAL A 239 -8.78 -10.67 -12.96
N PRO A 240 -8.50 -10.70 -14.28
CA PRO A 240 -9.28 -11.50 -15.23
C PRO A 240 -9.45 -12.98 -14.83
N PRO A 241 -8.40 -13.70 -14.36
CA PRO A 241 -8.58 -15.10 -13.92
C PRO A 241 -9.52 -15.26 -12.71
N THR A 242 -9.50 -14.33 -11.75
CA THR A 242 -10.35 -14.42 -10.55
C THR A 242 -11.79 -14.03 -10.86
N GLN A 243 -12.00 -13.08 -11.77
CA GLN A 243 -13.32 -12.72 -12.26
C GLN A 243 -13.98 -13.89 -13.01
N LYS A 244 -13.24 -14.56 -13.91
CA LYS A 244 -13.72 -15.78 -14.59
C LYS A 244 -14.08 -16.88 -13.60
N LEU A 245 -13.22 -17.13 -12.61
CA LEU A 245 -13.49 -18.11 -11.57
C LEU A 245 -14.79 -17.78 -10.82
N GLY A 246 -14.98 -16.52 -10.40
CA GLY A 246 -16.20 -16.09 -9.72
C GLY A 246 -17.47 -16.30 -10.54
N VAL A 247 -17.42 -16.00 -11.83
CA VAL A 247 -18.52 -16.27 -12.77
C VAL A 247 -18.81 -17.77 -12.87
N GLN A 248 -17.79 -18.60 -13.05
CA GLN A 248 -17.96 -20.06 -13.18
C GLN A 248 -18.51 -20.69 -11.91
N ILE A 249 -18.10 -20.22 -10.73
CA ILE A 249 -18.66 -20.64 -9.44
C ILE A 249 -20.16 -20.37 -9.40
N LEU A 250 -20.59 -19.14 -9.75
CA LEU A 250 -22.01 -18.77 -9.76
C LEU A 250 -22.84 -19.53 -10.80
N GLN A 251 -22.22 -19.88 -11.93
CA GLN A 251 -22.86 -20.69 -12.96
C GLN A 251 -23.06 -22.15 -12.55
N LYS A 252 -22.20 -22.66 -11.67
CA LYS A 252 -22.24 -24.05 -11.21
C LYS A 252 -23.02 -24.25 -9.91
N ALA A 253 -22.99 -23.27 -9.02
CA ALA A 253 -23.56 -23.38 -7.69
C ALA A 253 -25.09 -23.26 -7.68
N ASN A 254 -25.71 -23.87 -6.66
CA ASN A 254 -27.08 -23.56 -6.28
C ASN A 254 -27.12 -22.18 -5.61
N VAL A 255 -27.59 -21.15 -6.32
CA VAL A 255 -27.55 -19.75 -5.85
C VAL A 255 -28.91 -19.34 -5.30
N SER A 256 -28.95 -18.78 -4.07
CA SER A 256 -30.19 -18.36 -3.41
C SER A 256 -30.80 -17.09 -4.00
N SER A 257 -29.99 -16.23 -4.59
CA SER A 257 -30.45 -14.99 -5.22
C SER A 257 -31.03 -15.23 -6.60
N SER A 258 -32.14 -14.56 -6.92
CA SER A 258 -32.72 -14.53 -8.27
C SER A 258 -31.83 -13.75 -9.26
N GLN A 259 -31.03 -12.81 -8.77
CA GLN A 259 -30.01 -12.10 -9.54
C GLN A 259 -28.62 -12.61 -9.16
N LYS A 260 -27.99 -13.34 -10.07
CA LYS A 260 -26.63 -13.86 -9.84
C LYS A 260 -25.62 -12.80 -10.26
N HIS A 261 -24.82 -12.37 -9.30
CA HIS A 261 -23.82 -11.36 -9.55
C HIS A 261 -22.53 -11.66 -8.80
N LEU A 262 -21.43 -11.36 -9.46
CA LEU A 262 -20.10 -11.31 -8.91
C LEU A 262 -19.81 -9.86 -8.50
N VAL A 263 -19.49 -9.62 -7.23
CA VAL A 263 -19.04 -8.30 -6.78
C VAL A 263 -17.52 -8.28 -6.76
N THR A 264 -16.90 -7.26 -7.33
CA THR A 264 -15.44 -7.10 -7.45
C THR A 264 -15.03 -5.73 -6.93
N VAL A 265 -13.82 -5.63 -6.35
CA VAL A 265 -13.21 -4.32 -6.13
C VAL A 265 -12.79 -3.72 -7.47
N HIS A 266 -13.03 -2.42 -7.66
CA HIS A 266 -12.64 -1.75 -8.89
C HIS A 266 -11.11 -1.72 -9.02
N VAL A 267 -10.63 -2.05 -10.22
CA VAL A 267 -9.22 -1.95 -10.60
C VAL A 267 -9.04 -0.84 -11.63
N VAL A 268 -8.01 -0.02 -11.44
CA VAL A 268 -7.63 1.05 -12.38
C VAL A 268 -6.95 0.43 -13.60
N GLU A 269 -7.75 -0.20 -14.47
CA GLU A 269 -7.34 -0.79 -15.75
C GLU A 269 -8.37 -0.41 -16.83
N PRO A 270 -7.95 -0.14 -18.08
CA PRO A 270 -8.85 0.34 -19.13
C PRO A 270 -10.02 -0.61 -19.43
N ASP A 271 -9.76 -1.92 -19.38
CA ASP A 271 -10.71 -2.97 -19.73
C ASP A 271 -11.31 -3.64 -18.48
N ALA A 272 -11.53 -2.88 -17.41
CA ALA A 272 -12.17 -3.38 -16.20
C ALA A 272 -13.70 -3.09 -16.24
N PRO A 273 -14.58 -4.07 -15.94
CA PRO A 273 -14.27 -5.48 -15.67
C PRO A 273 -13.84 -6.21 -16.94
N SER A 274 -13.14 -7.34 -16.77
CA SER A 274 -12.56 -8.12 -17.87
C SER A 274 -13.63 -8.45 -18.94
N PRO A 275 -13.43 -8.06 -20.21
CA PRO A 275 -14.40 -8.34 -21.27
C PRO A 275 -14.68 -9.83 -21.41
N GLU A 276 -13.64 -10.66 -21.27
CA GLU A 276 -13.75 -12.12 -21.34
C GLU A 276 -14.59 -12.68 -20.17
N ALA A 277 -14.46 -12.12 -18.96
CA ALA A 277 -15.28 -12.54 -17.82
C ALA A 277 -16.75 -12.08 -17.98
N VAL A 278 -16.97 -10.88 -18.53
CA VAL A 278 -18.30 -10.36 -18.84
C VAL A 278 -18.99 -11.20 -19.91
N GLU A 279 -18.27 -11.59 -20.97
CA GLU A 279 -18.78 -12.47 -22.02
C GLU A 279 -19.11 -13.86 -21.45
N LEU A 280 -18.22 -14.42 -20.61
CA LEU A 280 -18.47 -15.68 -19.91
C LEU A 280 -19.72 -15.62 -19.02
N GLY A 281 -19.95 -14.49 -18.34
CA GLY A 281 -21.18 -14.28 -17.54
C GLY A 281 -22.45 -14.32 -18.39
N LYS A 282 -22.34 -14.08 -19.70
CA LYS A 282 -23.42 -14.15 -20.68
C LYS A 282 -23.40 -15.44 -21.50
N SER A 283 -22.45 -16.36 -21.33
CA SER A 283 -22.33 -17.50 -22.24
C SER A 283 -23.29 -18.64 -21.92
N GLN A 284 -23.70 -18.78 -20.66
CA GLN A 284 -24.54 -19.88 -20.19
C GLN A 284 -25.47 -19.46 -19.07
N GLU A 285 -26.58 -20.20 -18.90
CA GLU A 285 -27.43 -20.04 -17.74
C GLU A 285 -26.80 -20.73 -16.51
N PRO A 286 -26.88 -20.09 -15.33
CA PRO A 286 -27.46 -18.77 -15.10
C PRO A 286 -26.58 -17.62 -15.63
N ARG A 287 -27.21 -16.56 -16.14
CA ARG A 287 -26.50 -15.30 -16.43
C ARG A 287 -25.89 -14.71 -15.16
N VAL A 288 -24.66 -14.22 -15.26
CA VAL A 288 -23.93 -13.58 -14.16
C VAL A 288 -23.55 -12.15 -14.54
N GLU A 289 -23.99 -11.20 -13.73
CA GLU A 289 -23.54 -9.80 -13.81
C GLU A 289 -22.26 -9.60 -13.01
N ILE A 290 -21.30 -8.81 -13.52
CA ILE A 290 -20.12 -8.40 -12.75
C ILE A 290 -20.34 -6.95 -12.30
N ARG A 291 -20.42 -6.74 -10.98
CA ARG A 291 -20.56 -5.42 -10.36
C ARG A 291 -19.21 -4.99 -9.79
N GLN A 292 -18.71 -3.85 -10.23
CA GLN A 292 -17.48 -3.27 -9.69
C GLN A 292 -17.81 -2.19 -8.68
N ILE A 293 -17.19 -2.26 -7.50
CA ILE A 293 -17.38 -1.27 -6.45
C ILE A 293 -16.10 -0.51 -6.16
N LEU A 294 -16.25 0.75 -5.74
CA LEU A 294 -15.14 1.58 -5.27
C LEU A 294 -15.43 2.03 -3.84
N GLY A 295 -14.60 1.62 -2.89
CA GLY A 295 -14.75 1.93 -1.47
C GLY A 295 -14.28 3.33 -1.11
N ILE A 296 -15.04 4.38 -1.46
CA ILE A 296 -14.74 5.77 -1.08
C ILE A 296 -15.73 6.24 -0.02
N GLY A 297 -15.41 6.04 1.25
CA GLY A 297 -16.33 6.33 2.36
C GLY A 297 -16.70 7.81 2.48
N SER A 298 -15.88 8.71 1.92
CA SER A 298 -16.16 10.14 1.86
C SER A 298 -17.14 10.54 0.75
N SER A 299 -17.45 9.65 -0.20
CA SER A 299 -18.42 9.93 -1.25
C SER A 299 -19.80 10.15 -0.64
N PRO A 300 -20.54 11.22 -1.02
CA PRO A 300 -21.87 11.49 -0.48
C PRO A 300 -22.84 10.30 -0.55
N ALA A 301 -22.74 9.49 -1.62
CA ALA A 301 -23.57 8.29 -1.79
C ALA A 301 -23.26 7.17 -0.78
N LEU A 302 -22.03 7.12 -0.25
CA LEU A 302 -21.58 6.10 0.70
C LEU A 302 -21.57 6.57 2.15
N ARG A 303 -21.71 7.88 2.41
CA ARG A 303 -21.81 8.47 3.76
C ARG A 303 -22.86 7.76 4.66
N PRO A 304 -24.07 7.41 4.17
CA PRO A 304 -25.04 6.67 4.99
C PRO A 304 -24.56 5.29 5.48
N LEU A 305 -23.56 4.68 4.80
CA LEU A 305 -22.94 3.43 5.22
C LEU A 305 -21.63 3.65 6.00
N SER A 306 -20.80 4.58 5.58
CA SER A 306 -19.47 4.80 6.15
C SER A 306 -19.51 5.44 7.54
N GLU A 307 -20.40 6.39 7.79
CA GLU A 307 -20.47 7.06 9.11
C GLU A 307 -20.97 6.11 10.22
N PRO A 308 -22.06 5.34 10.05
CA PRO A 308 -22.46 4.36 11.07
C PRO A 308 -21.43 3.25 11.23
N PHE A 309 -20.78 2.83 10.13
CA PHE A 309 -19.71 1.86 10.20
C PHE A 309 -18.53 2.34 11.04
N ALA A 310 -18.07 3.59 10.86
CA ALA A 310 -16.99 4.18 11.67
C ALA A 310 -17.29 4.12 13.18
N LYS A 311 -18.55 4.36 13.56
CA LYS A 311 -19.04 4.23 14.95
C LYS A 311 -19.11 2.77 15.40
N ALA A 312 -19.54 1.86 14.54
CA ALA A 312 -19.71 0.44 14.87
C ALA A 312 -18.37 -0.30 15.00
N ILE A 313 -17.35 0.07 14.23
CA ILE A 313 -16.06 -0.62 14.22
C ILE A 313 -15.10 -0.11 15.31
N GLY A 314 -15.06 1.20 15.53
CA GLY A 314 -14.15 1.86 16.47
C GLY A 314 -14.75 2.12 17.85
N GLY A 315 -13.90 2.60 18.77
CA GLY A 315 -14.27 2.88 20.16
C GLY A 315 -14.36 1.61 21.02
N GLU A 316 -14.49 1.82 22.33
CA GLU A 316 -14.49 0.73 23.32
C GLU A 316 -15.75 -0.17 23.24
N ASP A 317 -16.84 0.35 22.68
CA ASP A 317 -18.07 -0.42 22.41
C ASP A 317 -18.07 -1.05 21.00
N GLY A 318 -17.06 -0.72 20.18
CA GLY A 318 -16.96 -1.13 18.78
C GLY A 318 -16.54 -2.58 18.58
N TYR A 319 -16.65 -3.06 17.35
CA TYR A 319 -16.33 -4.44 16.99
C TYR A 319 -14.89 -4.84 17.30
N ILE A 320 -13.93 -3.92 17.14
CA ILE A 320 -12.52 -4.20 17.42
C ILE A 320 -12.28 -4.42 18.92
N ALA A 321 -12.78 -3.51 19.78
CA ALA A 321 -12.63 -3.64 21.23
C ALA A 321 -13.27 -4.92 21.77
N ARG A 322 -14.39 -5.32 21.19
CA ARG A 322 -15.16 -6.53 21.58
C ARG A 322 -14.61 -7.82 20.98
N GLY A 323 -13.51 -7.78 20.22
CA GLY A 323 -12.91 -8.95 19.58
C GLY A 323 -13.77 -9.57 18.47
N LEU A 324 -14.72 -8.81 17.92
CA LEU A 324 -15.57 -9.24 16.80
C LEU A 324 -14.94 -8.90 15.44
N PHE A 325 -13.90 -8.06 15.43
CA PHE A 325 -13.17 -7.65 14.24
C PHE A 325 -11.68 -7.50 14.58
N THR A 326 -10.83 -8.20 13.83
CA THR A 326 -9.38 -8.26 13.99
C THR A 326 -8.72 -7.47 12.85
N PRO A 327 -7.94 -6.42 13.15
CA PRO A 327 -7.16 -5.70 12.16
C PRO A 327 -6.15 -6.60 11.43
N ASN A 328 -5.74 -6.19 10.22
CA ASN A 328 -4.63 -6.86 9.55
C ASN A 328 -3.33 -6.68 10.34
N ARG A 329 -2.45 -7.69 10.31
CA ARG A 329 -1.12 -7.57 10.90
C ARG A 329 -0.30 -6.50 10.17
N PRO A 330 0.30 -5.54 10.88
CA PRO A 330 1.16 -4.55 10.25
C PRO A 330 2.50 -5.14 9.82
N HIS A 331 3.09 -4.54 8.80
CA HIS A 331 4.47 -4.68 8.38
C HIS A 331 5.05 -3.27 8.27
N VAL A 332 5.74 -2.85 9.33
CA VAL A 332 6.29 -1.51 9.43
C VAL A 332 7.53 -1.41 8.55
N VAL A 333 7.54 -0.43 7.63
CA VAL A 333 8.73 -0.03 6.87
C VAL A 333 9.35 1.15 7.60
N ALA A 334 10.62 0.99 7.99
CA ALA A 334 11.33 2.01 8.75
C ALA A 334 11.67 3.23 7.88
N GLY A 335 11.74 4.39 8.52
CA GLY A 335 12.25 5.61 7.89
C GLY A 335 11.23 6.66 7.47
N GLY A 336 9.99 6.48 7.93
CA GLY A 336 8.89 7.43 7.83
C GLY A 336 8.61 7.90 6.41
N LEU A 337 8.30 9.19 6.25
CA LEU A 337 7.88 9.72 4.94
C LEU A 337 8.96 9.56 3.85
N ALA A 338 10.24 9.49 4.22
CA ALA A 338 11.33 9.30 3.25
C ALA A 338 11.39 7.86 2.70
N ALA A 339 10.70 6.90 3.34
CA ALA A 339 10.62 5.51 2.89
C ALA A 339 9.36 5.21 2.05
N LEU A 340 8.60 6.25 1.65
CA LEU A 340 7.35 6.07 0.90
C LEU A 340 7.53 5.31 -0.41
N GLU A 341 8.55 5.64 -1.20
CA GLU A 341 8.81 4.95 -2.47
C GLU A 341 9.15 3.45 -2.25
N GLU A 342 9.95 3.13 -1.23
CA GLU A 342 10.25 1.76 -0.84
C GLU A 342 8.98 1.00 -0.40
N ALA A 343 8.15 1.64 0.42
CA ALA A 343 6.91 1.05 0.91
C ALA A 343 5.89 0.82 -0.22
N LEU A 344 5.82 1.74 -1.20
CA LEU A 344 4.99 1.60 -2.41
C LEU A 344 5.49 0.48 -3.32
N ASP A 345 6.81 0.34 -3.49
CA ASP A 345 7.41 -0.74 -4.27
C ASP A 345 7.23 -2.10 -3.60
N LEU A 346 7.35 -2.17 -2.28
CA LEU A 346 7.05 -3.38 -1.52
C LEU A 346 5.56 -3.76 -1.67
N ASN A 347 4.66 -2.78 -1.64
CA ASN A 347 3.24 -3.02 -1.88
C ASN A 347 3.00 -3.59 -3.29
N LYS A 348 3.67 -3.03 -4.30
CA LYS A 348 3.60 -3.49 -5.70
C LYS A 348 4.08 -4.94 -5.87
N LYS A 349 5.19 -5.31 -5.24
CA LYS A 349 5.71 -6.69 -5.25
C LYS A 349 4.74 -7.66 -4.57
N GLY A 350 3.93 -7.17 -3.65
CA GLY A 350 2.92 -7.92 -2.93
C GLY A 350 3.43 -8.38 -1.57
N VAL A 351 2.58 -8.24 -0.55
CA VAL A 351 2.85 -8.72 0.81
C VAL A 351 1.76 -9.71 1.20
N SER A 352 2.17 -10.88 1.67
CA SER A 352 1.26 -11.96 2.04
C SER A 352 0.73 -11.76 3.45
N GLY A 353 -0.58 -11.52 3.58
CA GLY A 353 -1.28 -11.52 4.86
C GLY A 353 -0.85 -10.44 5.87
N LYS A 354 -0.21 -9.37 5.40
CA LYS A 354 0.18 -8.20 6.21
C LYS A 354 -0.13 -6.89 5.48
N LYS A 355 -0.32 -5.82 6.23
CA LYS A 355 -0.54 -4.46 5.73
C LYS A 355 0.74 -3.64 5.92
N ILE A 356 1.24 -3.03 4.86
CA ILE A 356 2.44 -2.17 4.96
C ILE A 356 2.06 -0.87 5.65
N VAL A 357 2.87 -0.44 6.61
CA VAL A 357 2.65 0.77 7.42
C VAL A 357 3.97 1.54 7.52
N ILE A 358 3.89 2.86 7.58
CA ILE A 358 5.02 3.73 7.94
C ILE A 358 4.60 4.69 9.06
N HIS A 359 5.57 5.19 9.82
CA HIS A 359 5.35 6.23 10.82
C HIS A 359 5.82 7.59 10.27
N PRO A 360 4.93 8.55 9.96
CA PRO A 360 5.32 9.79 9.30
C PRO A 360 6.33 10.68 10.05
N PHE A 361 6.47 10.47 11.37
CA PHE A 361 7.42 11.20 12.21
C PHE A 361 8.76 10.51 12.39
N ASP A 362 8.86 9.22 12.02
CA ASP A 362 10.14 8.52 12.09
C ASP A 362 11.06 9.13 11.04
N ALA A 363 12.27 9.51 11.47
CA ALA A 363 13.31 9.83 10.51
C ALA A 363 13.71 8.52 9.81
N ARG A 364 14.07 8.60 8.51
CA ARG A 364 14.97 7.60 7.93
C ARG A 364 16.18 7.56 8.83
N ILE A 365 16.35 6.45 9.55
CA ILE A 365 17.66 6.10 10.09
C ILE A 365 18.50 6.06 8.84
N ARG A 366 19.31 7.11 8.62
CA ARG A 366 20.31 7.08 7.56
C ARG A 366 21.09 5.82 7.87
N ASP A 367 21.11 4.86 6.94
CA ASP A 367 22.10 3.81 7.04
C ASP A 367 23.45 4.51 7.12
N THR A 368 24.08 4.49 8.29
CA THR A 368 25.39 5.13 8.49
C THR A 368 26.51 4.14 8.22
N THR A 369 26.19 2.92 7.77
CA THR A 369 27.18 1.91 7.42
C THR A 369 28.02 2.46 6.27
N PRO A 370 29.32 2.72 6.49
CA PRO A 370 30.16 3.25 5.43
C PRO A 370 30.18 2.29 4.25
N ALA A 371 30.33 2.80 3.04
CA ALA A 371 30.43 1.97 1.85
C ALA A 371 31.70 2.30 1.07
N THR A 372 32.23 1.32 0.36
CA THR A 372 33.32 1.52 -0.60
C THR A 372 32.86 1.13 -1.99
N VAL A 373 33.09 2.02 -2.94
CA VAL A 373 32.95 1.75 -4.37
C VAL A 373 34.35 1.58 -4.94
N THR A 374 34.63 0.37 -5.41
CA THR A 374 35.89 0.01 -6.07
C THR A 374 35.68 0.01 -7.57
N ILE A 375 36.48 0.81 -8.26
CA ILE A 375 36.50 0.94 -9.71
C ILE A 375 37.80 0.31 -10.20
N LEU A 376 37.75 -0.70 -11.07
CA LEU A 376 38.91 -1.37 -11.62
C LEU A 376 39.00 -1.13 -13.13
N TYR A 377 40.16 -0.69 -13.58
CA TYR A 377 40.45 -0.41 -14.99
C TYR A 377 41.22 -1.58 -15.62
N PRO A 378 40.62 -2.30 -16.60
CA PRO A 378 41.22 -3.49 -17.20
C PRO A 378 42.56 -3.21 -17.87
N ARG A 379 43.44 -4.22 -17.88
CA ARG A 379 44.67 -4.25 -18.67
C ARG A 379 44.39 -5.02 -19.97
N LYS A 380 44.49 -4.34 -21.12
CA LYS A 380 44.34 -4.95 -22.45
C LYS A 380 45.43 -4.47 -23.40
N GLU A 381 45.74 -5.28 -24.40
CA GLU A 381 46.71 -4.94 -25.45
C GLU A 381 46.17 -3.78 -26.32
N GLY A 382 47.02 -2.79 -26.63
CA GLY A 382 46.64 -1.60 -27.39
C GLY A 382 45.83 -0.53 -26.61
N TRP A 383 45.64 -0.72 -25.31
CA TRP A 383 44.89 0.20 -24.45
C TRP A 383 45.72 1.41 -24.02
N ASN A 384 45.08 2.58 -23.97
CA ASN A 384 45.64 3.79 -23.40
C ASN A 384 44.85 4.20 -22.14
N PHE A 385 45.56 4.43 -21.04
CA PHE A 385 45.04 5.08 -19.85
C PHE A 385 45.86 6.32 -19.56
N ASP A 386 45.24 7.48 -19.71
CA ASP A 386 45.86 8.75 -19.41
C ASP A 386 45.77 9.01 -17.90
N LEU A 387 46.79 8.54 -17.16
CA LEU A 387 46.86 8.71 -15.72
C LEU A 387 46.91 10.19 -15.31
N ASP A 388 47.58 11.02 -16.11
CA ASP A 388 47.73 12.45 -15.80
C ASP A 388 46.39 13.17 -15.94
N TYR A 389 45.62 12.88 -16.99
CA TYR A 389 44.26 13.38 -17.14
C TYR A 389 43.35 12.88 -16.00
N TYR A 390 43.42 11.58 -15.70
CA TYR A 390 42.61 10.98 -14.65
C TYR A 390 42.82 11.66 -13.29
N LEU A 391 44.08 11.85 -12.90
CA LEU A 391 44.45 12.47 -11.62
C LEU A 391 44.20 13.99 -11.59
N SER A 392 44.46 14.70 -12.69
CA SER A 392 44.41 16.18 -12.73
C SER A 392 43.05 16.76 -13.13
N LYS A 393 42.17 15.98 -13.77
CA LYS A 393 40.85 16.42 -14.26
C LYS A 393 39.71 15.58 -13.70
N HIS A 394 39.71 14.27 -13.96
CA HIS A 394 38.57 13.42 -13.66
C HIS A 394 38.30 13.27 -12.15
N LEU A 395 39.33 13.02 -11.35
CA LEU A 395 39.17 12.90 -9.90
C LEU A 395 38.77 14.23 -9.24
N PRO A 396 39.36 15.40 -9.57
CA PRO A 396 38.85 16.69 -9.10
C PRO A 396 37.39 16.95 -9.48
N LEU A 397 36.97 16.60 -10.70
CA LEU A 397 35.58 16.67 -11.14
C LEU A 397 34.69 15.78 -10.25
N SER A 398 35.06 14.51 -10.09
CA SER A 398 34.36 13.55 -9.22
C SER A 398 34.22 14.10 -7.79
N VAL A 399 35.30 14.60 -7.19
CA VAL A 399 35.29 15.17 -5.83
C VAL A 399 34.41 16.40 -5.73
N LYS A 400 34.48 17.33 -6.70
CA LYS A 400 33.64 18.54 -6.73
C LYS A 400 32.15 18.19 -6.67
N HIS A 401 31.74 17.19 -7.43
CA HIS A 401 30.34 16.80 -7.55
C HIS A 401 29.87 15.84 -6.45
N TRP A 402 30.72 14.93 -6.00
CA TRP A 402 30.33 13.84 -5.12
C TRP A 402 30.68 14.04 -3.64
N LYS A 403 31.64 14.91 -3.31
CA LYS A 403 31.95 15.25 -1.90
C LYS A 403 30.74 15.85 -1.16
N PRO A 404 29.95 16.78 -1.74
CA PRO A 404 28.71 17.25 -1.12
C PRO A 404 27.64 16.16 -0.96
N GLN A 405 27.72 15.09 -1.74
CA GLN A 405 26.74 14.00 -1.77
C GLN A 405 27.10 12.82 -0.85
N GLY A 406 28.27 12.87 -0.18
CA GLY A 406 28.66 11.88 0.81
C GLY A 406 29.96 11.14 0.52
N LEU A 407 30.68 11.45 -0.57
CA LEU A 407 32.04 10.95 -0.79
C LEU A 407 32.98 11.49 0.29
N LYS A 408 33.67 10.61 1.02
CA LYS A 408 34.57 10.96 2.13
C LYS A 408 36.02 11.00 1.70
N SER A 409 36.47 10.00 0.96
CA SER A 409 37.84 9.89 0.49
C SER A 409 37.93 9.02 -0.76
N TYR A 410 39.06 9.06 -1.44
CA TYR A 410 39.40 8.08 -2.46
C TYR A 410 40.86 7.67 -2.36
N ARG A 411 41.20 6.52 -2.92
CA ARG A 411 42.57 6.04 -3.10
C ARG A 411 42.71 5.44 -4.48
N VAL A 412 43.72 5.87 -5.22
CA VAL A 412 44.11 5.28 -6.51
C VAL A 412 45.29 4.37 -6.29
N THR A 413 45.24 3.18 -6.87
CA THR A 413 46.27 2.15 -6.78
C THR A 413 46.69 1.75 -8.18
N LYS A 414 48.01 1.74 -8.45
CA LYS A 414 48.57 1.04 -9.60
C LYS A 414 48.85 -0.41 -9.20
N PHE A 415 48.33 -1.37 -9.96
CA PHE A 415 48.58 -2.78 -9.72
C PHE A 415 49.87 -3.24 -10.41
N ALA A 416 50.42 -4.37 -9.94
CA ALA A 416 51.55 -5.03 -10.56
C ALA A 416 51.20 -5.52 -11.97
N ASP A 417 52.24 -5.72 -12.80
CA ASP A 417 52.06 -5.95 -14.23
C ASP A 417 51.48 -7.33 -14.60
N ASP A 418 51.43 -8.24 -13.63
CA ASP A 418 50.90 -9.60 -13.71
C ASP A 418 49.39 -9.69 -13.40
N HIS A 419 48.73 -8.57 -13.07
CA HIS A 419 47.29 -8.52 -12.82
C HIS A 419 46.47 -8.13 -14.07
N PRO A 420 45.21 -8.59 -14.18
CA PRO A 420 44.32 -8.25 -15.30
C PRO A 420 43.79 -6.81 -15.26
N TYR A 421 44.18 -6.02 -14.26
CA TYR A 421 43.80 -4.61 -14.09
C TYR A 421 45.06 -3.79 -13.89
N THR A 422 45.10 -2.58 -14.45
CA THR A 422 46.27 -1.69 -14.33
C THR A 422 46.11 -0.68 -13.21
N TYR A 423 44.92 -0.10 -13.07
CA TYR A 423 44.61 0.85 -12.01
C TYR A 423 43.32 0.46 -11.30
N GLY A 424 43.25 0.80 -10.02
CA GLY A 424 42.04 0.72 -9.21
C GLY A 424 41.80 2.03 -8.47
N CYS A 425 40.55 2.41 -8.29
CA CYS A 425 40.14 3.53 -7.45
C CYS A 425 39.11 3.06 -6.42
N ALA A 426 39.47 3.13 -5.15
CA ALA A 426 38.55 2.87 -4.04
C ALA A 426 38.03 4.21 -3.52
N MET A 427 36.74 4.45 -3.67
CA MET A 427 36.04 5.64 -3.17
C MET A 427 35.22 5.26 -1.94
N ASN A 428 35.48 5.91 -0.82
CA ASN A 428 34.77 5.68 0.43
C ASN A 428 33.64 6.69 0.60
N TRP A 429 32.46 6.20 0.91
CA TRP A 429 31.22 6.94 1.01
C TRP A 429 30.65 6.82 2.41
N GLU A 430 29.82 7.80 2.79
CA GLU A 430 29.09 7.75 4.06
C GLU A 430 28.18 6.52 4.16
N ASN A 431 27.62 6.09 3.03
CA ASN A 431 26.84 4.87 2.86
C ASN A 431 26.62 4.58 1.37
N ILE A 432 26.06 3.42 1.06
CA ILE A 432 25.81 3.01 -0.32
C ILE A 432 24.76 3.89 -1.02
N ASP A 433 23.76 4.36 -0.27
CA ASP A 433 22.71 5.23 -0.77
C ASP A 433 23.25 6.60 -1.24
N ALA A 434 24.28 7.12 -0.60
CA ALA A 434 24.97 8.35 -0.99
C ALA A 434 25.60 8.21 -2.38
N PHE A 435 26.25 7.09 -2.66
CA PHE A 435 26.79 6.79 -3.98
C PHE A 435 25.68 6.64 -5.04
N ASN A 436 24.64 5.86 -4.74
CA ASN A 436 23.53 5.63 -5.67
C ASN A 436 22.84 6.94 -6.08
N ARG A 437 22.62 7.86 -5.11
CA ARG A 437 22.08 9.18 -5.42
C ARG A 437 23.06 10.02 -6.25
N ALA A 438 24.33 10.05 -5.86
CA ALA A 438 25.35 10.88 -6.52
C ALA A 438 25.58 10.47 -7.98
N SER A 439 25.51 9.17 -8.29
CA SER A 439 25.71 8.62 -9.63
C SER A 439 24.52 8.80 -10.56
N GLN A 440 23.30 8.90 -10.02
CA GLN A 440 22.06 9.03 -10.81
C GLN A 440 21.63 10.48 -11.05
N GLN A 441 22.15 11.44 -10.29
CA GLN A 441 21.89 12.87 -10.48
C GLN A 441 22.62 13.40 -11.72
N GLU A 442 22.24 14.61 -12.16
CA GLU A 442 22.86 15.26 -13.33
C GLU A 442 24.39 15.42 -13.15
N SER A 443 24.84 15.66 -11.92
CA SER A 443 26.24 15.67 -11.53
C SER A 443 26.94 14.31 -11.73
N GLY A 444 26.23 13.19 -11.57
CA GLY A 444 26.73 11.84 -11.84
C GLY A 444 26.91 11.59 -13.33
N LYS A 445 26.01 12.10 -14.18
CA LYS A 445 26.15 12.01 -15.64
C LYS A 445 27.36 12.78 -16.16
N GLU A 446 27.66 13.94 -15.59
CA GLU A 446 28.86 14.73 -15.92
C GLU A 446 30.14 13.96 -15.59
N VAL A 447 30.22 13.36 -14.40
CA VAL A 447 31.38 12.56 -13.99
C VAL A 447 31.52 11.29 -14.84
N LEU A 448 30.44 10.55 -15.06
CA LEU A 448 30.48 9.32 -15.87
C LEU A 448 30.74 9.61 -17.36
N GLY A 449 30.26 10.75 -17.86
CA GLY A 449 30.48 11.20 -19.24
C GLY A 449 31.93 11.61 -19.54
N ASP A 450 32.74 11.88 -18.50
CA ASP A 450 34.17 12.22 -18.62
C ASP A 450 35.07 10.98 -18.80
N ILE A 451 34.54 9.77 -18.57
CA ILE A 451 35.31 8.51 -18.65
C ILE A 451 36.06 8.32 -20.00
N PRO A 452 35.45 8.58 -21.18
CA PRO A 452 36.13 8.40 -22.46
C PRO A 452 37.35 9.29 -22.67
N ASN A 453 37.55 10.35 -21.86
CA ASN A 453 38.68 11.27 -22.02
C ASN A 453 40.02 10.71 -21.52
N PHE A 454 40.01 9.69 -20.66
CA PHE A 454 41.23 9.11 -20.09
C PHE A 454 41.34 7.60 -20.24
N THR A 455 40.29 6.90 -20.68
CA THR A 455 40.35 5.46 -20.96
C THR A 455 39.41 5.09 -22.11
N SER A 456 39.86 4.17 -22.97
CA SER A 456 39.02 3.59 -24.02
C SER A 456 38.23 2.36 -23.56
N GLU A 457 38.52 1.84 -22.36
CA GLU A 457 37.90 0.63 -21.81
C GLU A 457 36.89 0.94 -20.72
N GLN A 458 35.82 0.14 -20.68
CA GLN A 458 34.81 0.22 -19.63
C GLN A 458 35.37 -0.29 -18.30
N PRO A 459 35.32 0.51 -17.22
CA PRO A 459 35.74 0.05 -15.91
C PRO A 459 34.76 -0.96 -15.31
N VAL A 460 35.27 -1.81 -14.42
CA VAL A 460 34.44 -2.66 -13.55
C VAL A 460 34.15 -1.91 -12.27
N LEU A 461 32.88 -1.79 -11.90
CA LEU A 461 32.45 -1.13 -10.67
C LEU A 461 31.89 -2.16 -9.69
N MET A 462 32.42 -2.16 -8.48
CA MET A 462 31.98 -3.00 -7.37
C MET A 462 31.70 -2.13 -6.16
N ALA A 463 30.47 -2.13 -5.68
CA ALA A 463 30.07 -1.39 -4.49
C ALA A 463 29.73 -2.35 -3.36
N GLY A 464 30.14 -2.03 -2.13
CA GLY A 464 29.86 -2.85 -0.96
C GLY A 464 29.94 -2.06 0.33
N GLU A 465 29.29 -2.60 1.36
CA GLU A 465 29.35 -2.07 2.73
C GLU A 465 30.72 -2.38 3.36
N VAL A 466 31.21 -1.45 4.17
CA VAL A 466 32.43 -1.64 4.96
C VAL A 466 32.06 -2.45 6.19
N VAL A 467 32.42 -3.74 6.17
CA VAL A 467 32.20 -4.67 7.29
C VAL A 467 33.32 -4.65 8.34
N GLY A 468 34.40 -3.89 8.09
CA GLY A 468 35.51 -3.69 9.00
C GLY A 468 36.57 -2.73 8.43
N SER A 469 37.15 -1.89 9.28
CA SER A 469 38.28 -1.00 8.94
C SER A 469 39.17 -0.83 10.17
N GLY A 470 40.47 -0.61 9.95
CA GLY A 470 41.48 -0.45 11.01
C GLY A 470 42.25 0.86 10.92
#